data_AF-A0A426U8M4-F1
#
_entry.id   AF-A0A426U8M4-F1
#
_cell.length_a   1.000
_cell.length_b   1.000
_cell.length_c   1.000
_cell.angle_alpha   90.00
_cell.angle_beta   90.00
_cell.angle_gamma   90.00
#
_symmetry.space_group_name_H-M   'P 1'
#
loop_
_entity.id
_entity.type
_entity.pdbx_description
1 polymer ?
#
loop_
_entity_poly.entity_id
_entity_poly.type
_entity_poly.pdbx_seq_one_letter_code
_entity_poly.pdbx_strand_id
1 'polypeptide(L)'
;MLTEQLVTELNHFAQILSQPANRWDGFDLSTSHSPTNTLREQIFYASWLMAALAKHPDAGSEERNLAIDGLRSGMQRLIQRRIWAPWANTTEQRGEVPDPIEAGHASYSGSLTTLLGLAASLGEHPYAAEPVVLRWSHEFVCSYNHVQMLQCLSAKMHRDDSGAIVDYDETTSSSAMARILWGLRLSPVILEPDQNSTSERWLQTLRNKLVMRGPRMPGRGVFASSYQVRRRRASLRSEALEDAMALALLAPLAPDLAQEIAPRHWPSIAQPERVSSTLVLVFSALAALALKEDERATQLSAAAAARPDSGEPWPRALLALVACGGMRSP
;
A
#
# COMPACT_ATOMS: atom_id res chain seq x y z
N MET A 1 12.03 -24.94 4.44
CA MET A 1 13.07 -23.93 4.17
C MET A 1 12.68 -23.19 2.92
N LEU A 2 12.88 -21.87 2.88
CA LEU A 2 12.56 -21.06 1.70
C LEU A 2 13.34 -21.54 0.47
N THR A 3 12.81 -21.26 -0.72
CA THR A 3 13.54 -21.49 -1.97
C THR A 3 14.76 -20.56 -2.05
N GLU A 4 15.80 -20.95 -2.80
CA GLU A 4 17.01 -20.13 -2.98
C GLU A 4 16.68 -18.72 -3.49
N GLN A 5 15.70 -18.61 -4.37
CA GLN A 5 15.20 -17.32 -4.85
C GLN A 5 14.64 -16.48 -3.70
N LEU A 6 13.75 -17.02 -2.86
CA LEU A 6 13.16 -16.27 -1.74
C LEU A 6 14.18 -15.92 -0.65
N VAL A 7 15.18 -16.78 -0.42
CA VAL A 7 16.31 -16.47 0.47
C VAL A 7 17.14 -15.31 -0.08
N THR A 8 17.36 -15.26 -1.39
CA THR A 8 18.06 -14.15 -2.05
C THR A 8 17.30 -12.84 -1.87
N GLU A 9 15.98 -12.85 -2.06
CA GLU A 9 15.13 -11.67 -1.85
C GLU A 9 15.08 -11.24 -0.39
N LEU A 10 14.97 -12.19 0.55
CA LEU A 10 15.02 -11.92 1.98
C LEU A 10 16.30 -11.18 2.36
N ASN A 11 17.47 -11.71 1.96
CA ASN A 11 18.76 -11.11 2.27
C ASN A 11 18.91 -9.72 1.63
N HIS A 12 18.49 -9.58 0.38
CA HIS A 12 18.55 -8.31 -0.35
C HIS A 12 17.74 -7.20 0.35
N PHE A 13 16.47 -7.46 0.65
CA PHE A 13 15.61 -6.45 1.28
C PHE A 13 15.92 -6.25 2.75
N ALA A 14 16.35 -7.27 3.49
CA ALA A 14 16.87 -7.09 4.84
C ALA A 14 18.07 -6.13 4.85
N GLN A 15 18.99 -6.27 3.91
CA GLN A 15 20.14 -5.39 3.79
C GLN A 15 19.72 -3.95 3.43
N ILE A 16 18.81 -3.77 2.47
CA ILE A 16 18.36 -2.41 2.07
C ILE A 16 17.59 -1.71 3.19
N LEU A 17 16.71 -2.42 3.88
CA LEU A 17 15.88 -1.84 4.94
C LEU A 17 16.68 -1.54 6.21
N SER A 18 17.71 -2.33 6.53
CA SER A 18 18.50 -2.20 7.76
C SER A 18 19.66 -1.19 7.70
N GLN A 19 19.87 -0.51 6.57
CA GLN A 19 20.96 0.47 6.49
C GLN A 19 20.74 1.62 7.50
N PRO A 20 21.80 2.35 7.88
CA PRO A 20 21.67 3.55 8.72
C PRO A 20 20.63 4.54 8.20
N ALA A 21 19.99 5.28 9.10
CA ALA A 21 18.86 6.16 8.77
C ALA A 21 19.17 7.24 7.70
N ASN A 22 20.44 7.63 7.57
CA ASN A 22 20.89 8.60 6.57
C ASN A 22 21.29 7.97 5.21
N ARG A 23 21.28 6.64 5.10
CA ARG A 23 21.59 5.91 3.87
C ARG A 23 20.33 5.38 3.19
N TRP A 24 20.36 5.45 1.87
CA TRP A 24 19.26 5.09 0.97
C TRP A 24 19.80 4.30 -0.24
N ASP A 25 20.93 3.62 -0.06
CA ASP A 25 21.58 2.89 -1.14
C ASP A 25 20.66 1.75 -1.59
N GLY A 26 20.52 1.54 -2.90
CA GLY A 26 19.62 0.53 -3.43
C GLY A 26 18.13 0.89 -3.39
N PHE A 27 17.74 2.11 -2.98
CA PHE A 27 16.44 2.67 -3.34
C PHE A 27 16.59 3.51 -4.62
N ASP A 28 15.60 3.48 -5.50
CA ASP A 28 15.53 4.43 -6.61
C ASP A 28 15.07 5.81 -6.10
N LEU A 29 15.98 6.77 -6.19
CA LEU A 29 15.75 8.19 -5.87
C LEU A 29 15.65 9.08 -7.11
N SER A 30 15.81 8.50 -8.31
CA SER A 30 15.98 9.22 -9.58
C SER A 30 14.67 9.46 -10.34
N THR A 31 13.59 8.79 -9.94
CA THR A 31 12.27 8.93 -10.59
C THR A 31 11.69 10.33 -10.43
N SER A 32 11.44 10.99 -11.57
CA SER A 32 10.97 12.38 -11.68
C SER A 32 9.47 12.57 -11.37
N HIS A 33 8.72 11.49 -11.16
CA HIS A 33 7.29 11.54 -10.84
C HIS A 33 7.10 11.45 -9.32
N SER A 34 7.29 12.60 -8.66
CA SER A 34 7.22 12.77 -7.19
C SER A 34 8.16 11.83 -6.43
N PRO A 35 9.45 12.19 -6.26
CA PRO A 35 10.49 11.33 -5.68
C PRO A 35 10.22 10.82 -4.26
N THR A 36 9.21 11.35 -3.57
CA THR A 36 8.78 10.87 -2.24
C THR A 36 7.63 9.89 -2.27
N ASN A 37 6.81 9.89 -3.33
CA ASN A 37 5.81 8.86 -3.51
C ASN A 37 6.50 7.53 -3.84
N THR A 38 7.48 7.53 -4.74
CA THR A 38 8.21 6.31 -5.12
C THR A 38 9.03 5.70 -3.98
N LEU A 39 9.71 6.51 -3.17
CA LEU A 39 10.49 6.00 -2.03
C LEU A 39 9.60 5.37 -0.96
N ARG A 40 8.46 6.00 -0.63
CA ARG A 40 7.48 5.44 0.30
C ARG A 40 6.96 4.09 -0.18
N GLU A 41 6.58 4.00 -1.46
CA GLU A 41 6.07 2.74 -2.03
C GLU A 41 7.14 1.64 -2.00
N GLN A 42 8.39 1.95 -2.33
CA GLN A 42 9.50 1.00 -2.23
C GLN A 42 9.64 0.44 -0.81
N ILE A 43 9.69 1.31 0.21
CA ILE A 43 9.78 0.88 1.61
C ILE A 43 8.56 0.06 2.01
N PHE A 44 7.36 0.51 1.63
CA PHE A 44 6.11 -0.13 1.99
C PHE A 44 6.03 -1.56 1.45
N TYR A 45 6.26 -1.76 0.15
CA TYR A 45 6.16 -3.08 -0.46
C TYR A 45 7.33 -4.00 -0.10
N ALA A 46 8.55 -3.45 0.08
CA ALA A 46 9.65 -4.24 0.65
C ALA A 46 9.33 -4.71 2.07
N SER A 47 8.75 -3.86 2.91
CA SER A 47 8.34 -4.23 4.27
C SER A 47 7.19 -5.25 4.27
N TRP A 48 6.22 -5.11 3.35
CA TRP A 48 5.17 -6.11 3.18
C TRP A 48 5.77 -7.47 2.77
N LEU A 49 6.73 -7.48 1.84
CA LEU A 49 7.45 -8.69 1.48
C LEU A 49 8.10 -9.35 2.69
N MET A 50 8.77 -8.56 3.55
CA MET A 50 9.36 -9.08 4.79
C MET A 50 8.30 -9.71 5.70
N ALA A 51 7.12 -9.10 5.84
CA ALA A 51 6.02 -9.72 6.58
C ALA A 51 5.53 -11.03 5.94
N ALA A 52 5.44 -11.08 4.61
CA ALA A 52 5.04 -12.29 3.89
C ALA A 52 6.06 -13.43 4.04
N LEU A 53 7.35 -13.12 3.94
CA LEU A 53 8.44 -14.08 4.15
C LEU A 53 8.45 -14.61 5.58
N ALA A 54 8.23 -13.74 6.59
CA ALA A 54 8.12 -14.16 7.99
C ALA A 54 6.94 -15.10 8.26
N LYS A 55 5.86 -14.99 7.47
CA LYS A 55 4.68 -15.88 7.54
C LYS A 55 4.77 -17.10 6.63
N HIS A 56 5.78 -17.18 5.77
CA HIS A 56 5.85 -18.23 4.77
C HIS A 56 5.97 -19.61 5.46
N PRO A 57 5.15 -20.62 5.08
CA PRO A 57 5.13 -21.92 5.76
C PRO A 57 6.49 -22.61 5.85
N ASP A 58 7.31 -22.40 4.82
CA ASP A 58 8.63 -22.99 4.73
C ASP A 58 9.74 -22.18 5.43
N ALA A 59 9.47 -21.01 6.00
CA ALA A 59 10.49 -20.19 6.64
C ALA A 59 11.01 -20.85 7.94
N GLY A 60 12.31 -21.09 8.01
CA GLY A 60 12.99 -21.50 9.24
C GLY A 60 13.04 -20.37 10.26
N SER A 61 13.40 -20.68 11.51
CA SER A 61 13.45 -19.69 12.60
C SER A 61 14.39 -18.50 12.31
N GLU A 62 15.56 -18.76 11.71
CA GLU A 62 16.52 -17.69 11.35
C GLU A 62 15.97 -16.79 10.25
N GLU A 63 15.42 -17.39 9.18
CA GLU A 63 14.80 -16.67 8.06
C GLU A 63 13.63 -15.80 8.54
N ARG A 64 12.79 -16.36 9.41
CA ARG A 64 11.67 -15.65 10.03
C ARG A 64 12.14 -14.47 10.88
N ASN A 65 13.17 -14.64 11.70
CA ASN A 65 13.68 -13.56 12.55
C ASN A 65 14.29 -12.43 11.71
N LEU A 66 15.08 -12.76 10.69
CA LEU A 66 15.64 -11.78 9.75
C LEU A 66 14.52 -11.01 9.02
N ALA A 67 13.45 -11.71 8.63
CA ALA A 67 12.29 -11.10 8.00
C ALA A 67 11.57 -10.11 8.95
N ILE A 68 11.36 -10.50 10.21
CA ILE A 68 10.76 -9.63 11.24
C ILE A 68 11.61 -8.38 11.49
N ASP A 69 12.94 -8.52 11.62
CA ASP A 69 13.84 -7.40 11.83
C ASP A 69 13.87 -6.44 10.62
N GLY A 70 13.77 -6.98 9.41
CA GLY A 70 13.62 -6.15 8.20
C GLY A 70 12.29 -5.40 8.15
N LEU A 71 11.17 -6.03 8.53
CA LEU A 71 9.88 -5.34 8.68
C LEU A 71 9.97 -4.20 9.70
N ARG A 72 10.60 -4.43 10.86
CA ARG A 72 10.81 -3.40 11.90
C ARG A 72 11.64 -2.24 11.36
N SER A 73 12.73 -2.53 10.64
CA SER A 73 13.59 -1.53 10.02
C SER A 73 12.84 -0.72 8.94
N GLY A 74 11.99 -1.37 8.16
CA GLY A 74 11.12 -0.72 7.18
C GLY A 74 10.12 0.25 7.81
N MET A 75 9.47 -0.13 8.91
CA MET A 75 8.62 0.78 9.68
C MET A 75 9.41 1.98 10.24
N GLN A 76 10.62 1.75 10.77
CA GLN A 76 11.49 2.82 11.25
C GLN A 76 11.92 3.78 10.14
N ARG A 77 12.06 3.30 8.89
CA ARG A 77 12.29 4.17 7.73
C ARG A 77 11.06 4.98 7.36
N LEU A 78 9.88 4.35 7.38
CA LEU A 78 8.62 5.00 7.02
C LEU A 78 8.30 6.20 7.91
N ILE A 79 8.60 6.13 9.20
CA ILE A 79 8.35 7.23 10.15
C ILE A 79 9.32 8.43 9.98
N GLN A 80 10.42 8.26 9.22
CA GLN A 80 11.39 9.32 9.03
C GLN A 80 10.79 10.49 8.27
N ARG A 81 11.11 11.71 8.71
CA ARG A 81 10.63 12.98 8.14
C ARG A 81 10.70 13.02 6.60
N ARG A 82 11.80 12.50 6.01
CA ARG A 82 12.01 12.51 4.54
C ARG A 82 10.87 11.87 3.76
N ILE A 83 10.20 10.85 4.32
CA ILE A 83 9.18 10.06 3.62
C ILE A 83 7.90 10.87 3.40
N TRP A 84 7.52 11.68 4.38
CA TRP A 84 6.27 12.44 4.36
C TRP A 84 6.49 13.97 4.26
N ALA A 85 7.75 14.40 4.09
CA ALA A 85 8.13 15.81 4.04
C ALA A 85 7.44 16.61 2.93
N PRO A 86 7.25 16.12 1.68
CA PRO A 86 6.60 16.93 0.66
C PRO A 86 5.13 17.22 0.94
N TRP A 87 4.44 16.27 1.57
CA TRP A 87 3.08 16.49 2.08
C TRP A 87 3.12 17.53 3.20
N ALA A 88 3.99 17.36 4.19
CA ALA A 88 4.10 18.28 5.32
C ALA A 88 4.45 19.71 4.91
N ASN A 89 5.38 19.89 3.97
CA ASN A 89 5.72 21.21 3.41
C ASN A 89 4.49 21.88 2.81
N THR A 90 3.66 21.13 2.07
CA THR A 90 2.45 21.66 1.43
C THR A 90 1.39 22.04 2.46
N THR A 91 1.24 21.23 3.52
CA THR A 91 0.32 21.47 4.64
C THR A 91 0.75 22.68 5.47
N GLU A 92 2.04 22.78 5.81
CA GLU A 92 2.60 23.92 6.55
C GLU A 92 2.49 25.23 5.77
N GLN A 93 2.71 25.20 4.44
CA GLN A 93 2.50 26.38 3.57
C GLN A 93 1.05 26.89 3.56
N ARG A 94 0.08 26.05 3.94
CA ARG A 94 -1.33 26.44 4.12
C ARG A 94 -1.63 26.95 5.53
N GLY A 95 -0.65 26.98 6.43
CA GLY A 95 -0.81 27.37 7.83
C GLY A 95 -1.42 26.27 8.71
N GLU A 96 -1.41 25.02 8.25
CA GLU A 96 -1.94 23.86 8.98
C GLU A 96 -0.82 23.08 9.67
N VAL A 97 -1.14 22.41 10.79
CA VAL A 97 -0.19 21.53 11.49
C VAL A 97 0.04 20.28 10.63
N PRO A 98 1.30 19.97 10.23
CA PRO A 98 1.59 18.86 9.33
C PRO A 98 1.64 17.51 10.07
N ASP A 99 0.53 17.12 10.70
CA ASP A 99 0.37 15.79 11.29
C ASP A 99 -0.20 14.81 10.24
N PRO A 100 0.58 13.85 9.72
CA PRO A 100 0.13 12.95 8.65
C PRO A 100 -0.81 11.83 9.14
N ILE A 101 -1.22 11.85 10.42
CA ILE A 101 -2.27 10.99 10.97
C ILE A 101 -3.51 11.84 11.24
N GLU A 102 -3.39 13.00 11.92
CA GLU A 102 -4.51 13.85 12.32
C GLU A 102 -4.95 14.89 11.26
N ALA A 103 -4.07 15.41 10.41
CA ALA A 103 -4.45 16.38 9.38
C ALA A 103 -4.88 15.73 8.05
N GLY A 104 -4.31 14.57 7.70
CA GLY A 104 -4.65 13.86 6.45
C GLY A 104 -3.52 12.94 6.05
N HIS A 105 -3.32 12.73 4.75
CA HIS A 105 -2.31 11.85 4.15
C HIS A 105 -2.67 10.36 4.16
N ALA A 106 -3.83 10.05 3.57
CA ALA A 106 -4.35 8.67 3.48
C ALA A 106 -3.33 7.66 2.95
N SER A 107 -2.54 8.02 1.93
CA SER A 107 -1.56 7.10 1.35
C SER A 107 -0.40 6.79 2.32
N TYR A 108 0.09 7.76 3.08
CA TYR A 108 1.12 7.55 4.11
C TYR A 108 0.57 6.80 5.32
N SER A 109 -0.51 7.32 5.91
CA SER A 109 -1.12 6.75 7.11
C SER A 109 -1.57 5.30 6.85
N GLY A 110 -2.18 5.03 5.70
CA GLY A 110 -2.58 3.68 5.30
C GLY A 110 -1.39 2.73 5.15
N SER A 111 -0.29 3.18 4.56
CA SER A 111 0.93 2.37 4.47
C SER A 111 1.49 2.05 5.87
N LEU A 112 1.61 3.04 6.75
CA LEU A 112 2.14 2.84 8.11
C LEU A 112 1.25 1.91 8.93
N THR A 113 -0.07 2.13 8.96
CA THR A 113 -0.99 1.28 9.74
C THR A 113 -1.11 -0.12 9.18
N THR A 114 -0.99 -0.31 7.86
CA THR A 114 -0.92 -1.66 7.26
C THR A 114 0.30 -2.41 7.78
N LEU A 115 1.48 -1.79 7.80
CA LEU A 115 2.69 -2.47 8.30
C LEU A 115 2.61 -2.77 9.81
N LEU A 116 2.03 -1.86 10.60
CA LEU A 116 1.78 -2.10 12.03
C LEU A 116 0.83 -3.28 12.24
N GLY A 117 -0.24 -3.38 11.44
CA GLY A 117 -1.16 -4.52 11.45
C GLY A 117 -0.48 -5.83 11.02
N LEU A 118 0.36 -5.79 9.99
CA LEU A 118 1.16 -6.94 9.55
C LEU A 118 2.11 -7.42 10.66
N ALA A 119 2.80 -6.49 11.34
CA ALA A 119 3.64 -6.81 12.49
C ALA A 119 2.81 -7.44 13.63
N ALA A 120 1.67 -6.84 13.98
CA ALA A 120 0.78 -7.37 15.02
C ALA A 120 0.32 -8.80 14.69
N SER A 121 0.03 -9.08 13.43
CA SER A 121 -0.36 -10.42 12.98
C SER A 121 0.77 -11.46 13.00
N LEU A 122 2.01 -11.04 13.21
CA LEU A 122 3.19 -11.88 13.45
C LEU A 122 3.48 -12.08 14.95
N GLY A 123 2.66 -11.49 15.84
CA GLY A 123 2.90 -11.43 17.28
C GLY A 123 3.83 -10.28 17.70
N GLU A 124 4.22 -9.43 16.75
CA GLU A 124 5.09 -8.28 17.01
C GLU A 124 4.23 -7.06 17.32
N HIS A 125 4.47 -6.42 18.46
CA HIS A 125 3.83 -5.15 18.80
C HIS A 125 4.88 -4.05 18.88
N PRO A 126 5.54 -3.73 17.73
CA PRO A 126 6.46 -2.61 17.70
C PRO A 126 5.66 -1.38 18.11
N TYR A 127 6.25 -0.59 18.99
CA TYR A 127 5.66 0.63 19.52
C TYR A 127 4.51 0.49 20.54
N ALA A 128 4.35 -0.69 21.16
CA ALA A 128 3.46 -0.83 22.32
C ALA A 128 4.02 -0.14 23.58
N ALA A 129 5.33 -0.26 23.82
CA ALA A 129 6.02 0.38 24.94
C ALA A 129 6.51 1.80 24.60
N GLU A 130 7.00 2.01 23.38
CA GLU A 130 7.50 3.29 22.90
C GLU A 130 6.63 3.78 21.75
N PRO A 131 5.92 4.91 21.85
CA PRO A 131 5.03 5.33 20.78
C PRO A 131 5.81 5.65 19.49
N VAL A 132 5.12 5.58 18.35
CA VAL A 132 5.64 6.13 17.10
C VAL A 132 5.71 7.65 17.24
N VAL A 133 6.90 8.21 17.06
CA VAL A 133 7.15 9.65 17.11
C VAL A 133 7.37 10.18 15.70
N LEU A 134 6.42 10.99 15.23
CA LEU A 134 6.48 11.70 13.96
C LEU A 134 6.94 13.13 14.20
N ARG A 135 8.18 13.44 13.81
CA ARG A 135 8.79 14.75 14.05
C ARG A 135 8.90 15.55 12.75
N TRP A 136 8.16 16.66 12.67
CA TRP A 136 8.33 17.64 11.59
C TRP A 136 9.40 18.68 11.96
N SER A 137 9.26 19.29 13.13
CA SER A 137 10.16 20.34 13.64
C SER A 137 10.39 20.15 15.15
N HIS A 138 11.06 21.10 15.80
CA HIS A 138 11.12 21.13 17.27
C HIS A 138 9.75 21.43 17.91
N GLU A 139 8.89 22.15 17.19
CA GLU A 139 7.56 22.58 17.64
C GLU A 139 6.48 21.53 17.33
N PHE A 140 6.60 20.86 16.19
CA PHE A 140 5.62 19.88 15.72
C PHE A 140 6.15 18.45 15.87
N VAL A 141 5.74 17.81 16.97
CA VAL A 141 6.04 16.43 17.31
C VAL A 141 4.75 15.72 17.66
N CYS A 142 4.39 14.72 16.87
CA CYS A 142 3.17 13.94 17.05
C CYS A 142 3.54 12.55 17.53
N SER A 143 2.82 12.02 18.53
CA SER A 143 3.15 10.76 19.18
C SER A 143 1.92 9.88 19.27
N TYR A 144 2.02 8.66 18.74
CA TYR A 144 0.91 7.74 18.66
C TYR A 144 1.36 6.31 18.97
N ASN A 145 0.63 5.61 19.82
CA ASN A 145 0.65 4.15 19.78
C ASN A 145 -0.23 3.63 18.64
N HIS A 146 -0.14 2.33 18.33
CA HIS A 146 -0.90 1.71 17.25
C HIS A 146 -2.42 1.90 17.39
N VAL A 147 -2.96 1.77 18.61
CA VAL A 147 -4.40 1.94 18.89
C VAL A 147 -4.87 3.37 18.57
N GLN A 148 -4.12 4.38 19.04
CA GLN A 148 -4.43 5.79 18.83
C GLN A 148 -4.42 6.16 17.35
N MET A 149 -3.48 5.62 16.56
CA MET A 149 -3.49 5.82 15.10
C MET A 149 -4.77 5.29 14.47
N LEU A 150 -5.15 4.05 14.77
CA LEU A 150 -6.33 3.43 14.18
C LEU A 150 -7.61 4.15 14.60
N GLN A 151 -7.70 4.58 15.87
CA GLN A 151 -8.81 5.40 16.37
C GLN A 151 -8.90 6.74 15.63
N CYS A 152 -7.77 7.41 15.40
CA CYS A 152 -7.73 8.67 14.65
C CYS A 152 -8.22 8.48 13.21
N LEU A 153 -7.72 7.47 12.50
CA LEU A 153 -8.13 7.17 11.12
C LEU A 153 -9.62 6.78 11.05
N SER A 154 -10.09 5.96 11.98
CA SER A 154 -11.50 5.59 12.08
C SER A 154 -12.40 6.79 12.31
N ALA A 155 -12.05 7.67 13.25
CA ALA A 155 -12.79 8.88 13.52
C ALA A 155 -12.84 9.80 12.29
N LYS A 156 -11.75 9.87 11.52
CA LYS A 156 -11.73 10.62 10.26
C LYS A 156 -12.64 10.05 9.20
N MET A 157 -12.60 8.73 8.98
CA MET A 157 -13.53 8.08 8.07
C MET A 157 -14.98 8.31 8.51
N HIS A 158 -15.26 8.35 9.81
CA HIS A 158 -16.60 8.59 10.32
C HIS A 158 -17.10 10.02 10.04
N ARG A 159 -16.21 11.02 10.18
CA ARG A 159 -16.52 12.44 9.93
C ARG A 159 -16.83 12.76 8.47
N ASP A 160 -16.39 11.93 7.53
CA ASP A 160 -16.65 12.10 6.10
C ASP A 160 -17.83 11.23 5.62
N ASP A 161 -18.78 11.85 4.90
CA ASP A 161 -19.96 11.17 4.36
C ASP A 161 -19.61 10.10 3.30
N SER A 162 -18.42 10.16 2.70
CA SER A 162 -17.92 9.11 1.81
C SER A 162 -17.06 8.06 2.51
N GLY A 163 -16.68 8.26 3.77
CA GLY A 163 -15.68 7.43 4.44
C GLY A 163 -14.25 7.69 3.96
N ALA A 164 -13.99 8.80 3.27
CA ALA A 164 -12.69 9.10 2.67
C ALA A 164 -11.76 9.86 3.64
N ILE A 165 -10.48 9.52 3.62
CA ILE A 165 -9.42 10.33 4.21
C ILE A 165 -8.68 11.03 3.07
N VAL A 166 -8.44 12.33 3.22
CA VAL A 166 -7.75 13.15 2.22
C VAL A 166 -6.25 12.91 2.20
N ASP A 167 -5.66 13.10 1.04
CA ASP A 167 -4.23 13.21 0.77
C ASP A 167 -3.92 14.65 0.29
N TYR A 168 -3.02 14.82 -0.68
CA TYR A 168 -2.76 16.11 -1.33
C TYR A 168 -4.02 16.71 -1.99
N ASP A 169 -4.13 18.03 -1.94
CA ASP A 169 -5.17 18.82 -2.65
C ASP A 169 -6.62 18.36 -2.38
N GLU A 170 -6.88 17.86 -1.18
CA GLU A 170 -8.19 17.31 -0.77
C GLU A 170 -8.66 16.14 -1.65
N THR A 171 -7.72 15.47 -2.29
CA THR A 171 -7.98 14.28 -3.11
C THR A 171 -7.57 13.02 -2.37
N THR A 172 -8.13 11.88 -2.76
CA THR A 172 -7.65 10.56 -2.35
C THR A 172 -7.76 9.58 -3.52
N SER A 173 -7.11 8.42 -3.42
CA SER A 173 -7.16 7.37 -4.43
C SER A 173 -7.76 6.08 -3.89
N SER A 174 -8.11 5.16 -4.78
CA SER A 174 -8.69 3.88 -4.42
C SER A 174 -7.67 3.02 -3.66
N SER A 175 -6.41 3.03 -4.13
CA SER A 175 -5.30 2.32 -3.52
C SER A 175 -4.91 2.86 -2.15
N ALA A 176 -4.90 4.19 -1.96
CA ALA A 176 -4.58 4.82 -0.67
C ALA A 176 -5.59 4.39 0.41
N MET A 177 -6.88 4.48 0.09
CA MET A 177 -7.93 4.06 1.02
C MET A 177 -7.95 2.55 1.23
N ALA A 178 -7.61 1.73 0.23
CA ALA A 178 -7.49 0.28 0.43
C ALA A 178 -6.42 -0.05 1.48
N ARG A 179 -5.32 0.71 1.57
CA ARG A 179 -4.31 0.54 2.63
C ARG A 179 -4.83 0.95 4.01
N ILE A 180 -5.65 2.00 4.09
CA ILE A 180 -6.33 2.34 5.35
C ILE A 180 -7.19 1.16 5.82
N LEU A 181 -7.98 0.58 4.92
CA LEU A 181 -8.80 -0.60 5.23
C LEU A 181 -7.97 -1.81 5.66
N TRP A 182 -6.82 -2.05 5.02
CA TRP A 182 -5.87 -3.08 5.46
C TRP A 182 -5.38 -2.84 6.89
N GLY A 183 -4.96 -1.61 7.20
CA GLY A 183 -4.52 -1.25 8.55
C GLY A 183 -5.59 -1.47 9.61
N LEU A 184 -6.84 -1.10 9.31
CA LEU A 184 -7.98 -1.34 10.22
C LEU A 184 -8.26 -2.84 10.38
N ARG A 185 -8.27 -3.61 9.29
CA ARG A 185 -8.63 -5.04 9.30
C ARG A 185 -7.56 -5.96 9.89
N LEU A 186 -6.29 -5.63 9.72
CA LEU A 186 -5.18 -6.44 10.24
C LEU A 186 -4.96 -6.24 11.74
N SER A 187 -5.57 -5.22 12.33
CA SER A 187 -5.39 -4.94 13.75
C SER A 187 -6.15 -5.95 14.62
N PRO A 188 -5.52 -6.56 15.63
CA PRO A 188 -6.22 -7.37 16.62
C PRO A 188 -7.03 -6.52 17.61
N VAL A 189 -6.93 -5.19 17.53
CA VAL A 189 -7.62 -4.27 18.43
C VAL A 189 -9.08 -4.20 18.03
N ILE A 190 -9.98 -4.58 18.95
CA ILE A 190 -11.41 -4.33 18.80
C ILE A 190 -11.63 -2.83 18.88
N LEU A 191 -11.80 -2.22 17.73
CA LEU A 191 -12.23 -0.83 17.61
C LEU A 191 -13.77 -0.81 17.63
N GLU A 192 -14.37 0.33 17.97
CA GLU A 192 -15.82 0.44 18.21
C GLU A 192 -16.68 -0.17 17.07
N PRO A 193 -17.91 -0.63 17.36
CA PRO A 193 -18.79 -1.29 16.37
C PRO A 193 -19.00 -0.54 15.04
N ASP A 194 -18.75 0.77 15.01
CA ASP A 194 -18.87 1.66 13.84
C ASP A 194 -17.73 1.57 12.81
N GLN A 195 -16.74 0.71 12.98
CA GLN A 195 -15.67 0.54 11.98
C GLN A 195 -16.12 -0.20 10.71
N ASN A 196 -16.95 -1.22 10.88
CA ASN A 196 -17.49 -1.96 9.74
C ASN A 196 -18.36 -1.02 8.89
N SER A 197 -19.16 -0.15 9.54
CA SER A 197 -20.02 0.81 8.85
C SER A 197 -19.25 1.89 8.08
N THR A 198 -18.07 2.32 8.57
CA THR A 198 -17.22 3.29 7.86
C THR A 198 -16.44 2.68 6.71
N SER A 199 -15.96 1.44 6.86
CA SER A 199 -15.31 0.68 5.78
C SER A 199 -16.29 0.38 4.64
N GLU A 200 -17.51 -0.05 4.98
CA GLU A 200 -18.60 -0.28 4.02
C GLU A 200 -19.00 1.01 3.30
N ARG A 201 -19.04 2.15 3.99
CA ARG A 201 -19.34 3.46 3.39
C ARG A 201 -18.32 3.85 2.33
N TRP A 202 -17.02 3.62 2.59
CA TRP A 202 -15.98 3.83 1.58
C TRP A 202 -16.14 2.88 0.40
N LEU A 203 -16.34 1.57 0.63
CA LEU A 203 -16.55 0.60 -0.45
C LEU A 203 -17.77 0.94 -1.32
N GLN A 204 -18.83 1.45 -0.71
CA GLN A 204 -20.01 1.93 -1.42
C GLN A 204 -19.72 3.21 -2.23
N THR A 205 -18.93 4.14 -1.68
CA THR A 205 -18.46 5.32 -2.41
C THR A 205 -17.60 4.92 -3.61
N LEU A 206 -16.67 3.99 -3.41
CA LEU A 206 -15.82 3.44 -4.47
C LEU A 206 -16.67 2.88 -5.60
N ARG A 207 -17.62 1.98 -5.29
CA ARG A 207 -18.51 1.33 -6.27
C ARG A 207 -19.42 2.31 -7.02
N ASN A 208 -19.87 3.38 -6.35
CA ASN A 208 -20.82 4.32 -6.92
C ASN A 208 -20.18 5.48 -7.67
N LYS A 209 -19.01 5.94 -7.23
CA LYS A 209 -18.41 7.19 -7.71
C LYS A 209 -17.08 7.00 -8.42
N LEU A 210 -16.23 6.08 -7.95
CA LEU A 210 -14.88 5.91 -8.49
C LEU A 210 -14.81 4.83 -9.56
N VAL A 211 -15.60 3.75 -9.47
CA VAL A 211 -15.70 2.77 -10.55
C VAL A 211 -16.35 3.45 -11.75
N MET A 212 -15.58 3.67 -12.82
CA MET A 212 -16.07 4.39 -14.00
C MET A 212 -17.17 3.56 -14.67
N ARG A 213 -18.37 4.10 -14.89
CA ARG A 213 -19.47 3.37 -15.57
C ARG A 213 -19.63 3.81 -17.03
N GLY A 214 -20.10 2.91 -17.89
CA GLY A 214 -20.45 3.20 -19.30
C GLY A 214 -19.67 2.34 -20.31
N PRO A 215 -19.88 2.59 -21.63
CA PRO A 215 -19.25 1.81 -22.68
C PRO A 215 -17.72 1.83 -22.57
N ARG A 216 -17.10 0.67 -22.86
CA ARG A 216 -15.66 0.49 -22.91
C ARG A 216 -15.10 1.36 -24.03
N MET A 217 -14.51 2.49 -23.68
CA MET A 217 -13.79 3.35 -24.62
C MET A 217 -12.31 2.99 -24.55
N PRO A 218 -11.58 2.95 -25.68
CA PRO A 218 -10.12 2.78 -25.66
C PRO A 218 -9.47 3.82 -24.72
N GLY A 219 -8.63 3.35 -23.80
CA GLY A 219 -7.95 4.21 -22.81
C GLY A 219 -8.81 4.60 -21.58
N ARG A 220 -10.06 4.11 -21.48
CA ARG A 220 -10.88 4.29 -20.27
C ARG A 220 -10.64 3.11 -19.32
N GLY A 221 -9.93 3.39 -18.24
CA GLY A 221 -9.63 2.44 -17.18
C GLY A 221 -10.84 2.11 -16.31
N VAL A 222 -10.55 1.49 -15.19
CA VAL A 222 -11.54 0.88 -14.30
C VAL A 222 -11.97 1.86 -13.21
N PHE A 223 -10.99 2.50 -12.57
CA PHE A 223 -11.18 3.47 -11.52
C PHE A 223 -10.85 4.87 -12.03
N ALA A 224 -11.54 5.86 -11.49
CA ALA A 224 -11.07 7.23 -11.54
C ALA A 224 -9.73 7.34 -10.79
N SER A 225 -8.78 8.06 -11.36
CA SER A 225 -7.44 8.24 -10.79
C SER A 225 -7.45 8.91 -9.42
N SER A 226 -8.47 9.70 -9.12
CA SER A 226 -8.61 10.39 -7.84
C SER A 226 -10.07 10.70 -7.53
N TYR A 227 -10.35 10.93 -6.25
CA TYR A 227 -11.62 11.42 -5.75
C TYR A 227 -11.39 12.70 -4.95
N GLN A 228 -12.01 13.79 -5.38
CA GLN A 228 -11.99 15.04 -4.63
C GLN A 228 -13.06 14.94 -3.53
N VAL A 229 -12.60 14.96 -2.28
CA VAL A 229 -13.43 14.67 -1.09
C VAL A 229 -14.46 15.78 -0.83
N ARG A 230 -14.05 17.06 -0.79
CA ARG A 230 -14.97 18.19 -0.55
C ARG A 230 -16.07 18.34 -1.62
N ARG A 231 -15.70 18.17 -2.89
CA ARG A 231 -16.58 18.22 -4.08
C ARG A 231 -17.32 16.91 -4.30
N ARG A 232 -16.97 15.86 -3.56
CA ARG A 232 -17.54 14.51 -3.63
C ARG A 232 -17.57 13.95 -5.06
N ARG A 233 -16.53 14.24 -5.83
CA ARG A 233 -16.49 13.99 -7.29
C ARG A 233 -15.21 13.25 -7.68
N ALA A 234 -15.39 12.19 -8.44
CA ALA A 234 -14.30 11.44 -9.06
C ALA A 234 -13.71 12.20 -10.26
N SER A 235 -12.41 12.00 -10.51
CA SER A 235 -11.79 12.47 -11.75
C SER A 235 -12.39 11.75 -12.97
N LEU A 236 -12.28 12.40 -14.14
CA LEU A 236 -12.74 11.83 -15.40
C LEU A 236 -11.66 10.99 -16.10
N ARG A 237 -10.48 10.88 -15.49
CA ARG A 237 -9.31 10.16 -16.01
C ARG A 237 -9.06 8.92 -15.16
N SER A 238 -8.44 7.93 -15.77
CA SER A 238 -7.96 6.70 -15.13
C SER A 238 -6.46 6.59 -15.33
N GLU A 239 -5.79 5.89 -14.42
CA GLU A 239 -4.37 5.58 -14.52
C GLU A 239 -4.17 4.07 -14.37
N ALA A 240 -3.48 3.44 -15.33
CA ALA A 240 -3.36 1.98 -15.37
C ALA A 240 -2.68 1.39 -14.12
N LEU A 241 -1.73 2.12 -13.54
CA LEU A 241 -1.07 1.70 -12.29
C LEU A 241 -2.01 1.78 -11.10
N GLU A 242 -2.79 2.86 -10.97
CA GLU A 242 -3.81 2.98 -9.93
C GLU A 242 -4.86 1.88 -10.06
N ASP A 243 -5.29 1.55 -11.29
CA ASP A 243 -6.24 0.47 -11.54
C ASP A 243 -5.71 -0.89 -11.04
N ALA A 244 -4.49 -1.25 -11.46
CA ALA A 244 -3.87 -2.51 -11.07
C ALA A 244 -3.61 -2.57 -9.56
N MET A 245 -3.08 -1.50 -8.98
CA MET A 245 -2.76 -1.43 -7.55
C MET A 245 -4.01 -1.45 -6.67
N ALA A 246 -5.05 -0.67 -7.01
CA ALA A 246 -6.32 -0.70 -6.31
C ALA A 246 -6.97 -2.07 -6.37
N LEU A 247 -7.01 -2.71 -7.56
CA LEU A 247 -7.58 -4.04 -7.70
C LEU A 247 -6.83 -5.08 -6.87
N ALA A 248 -5.49 -5.05 -6.88
CA ALA A 248 -4.66 -5.96 -6.10
C ALA A 248 -4.88 -5.81 -4.58
N LEU A 249 -4.99 -4.57 -4.09
CA LEU A 249 -5.23 -4.30 -2.66
C LEU A 249 -6.68 -4.60 -2.25
N LEU A 250 -7.64 -4.42 -3.14
CA LEU A 250 -9.06 -4.64 -2.86
C LEU A 250 -9.48 -6.10 -2.93
N ALA A 251 -8.85 -6.92 -3.79
CA ALA A 251 -9.26 -8.32 -3.97
C ALA A 251 -9.33 -9.14 -2.65
N PRO A 252 -8.39 -8.99 -1.71
CA PRO A 252 -8.49 -9.67 -0.41
C PRO A 252 -9.48 -8.99 0.57
N LEU A 253 -9.73 -7.68 0.42
CA LEU A 253 -10.59 -6.91 1.33
C LEU A 253 -12.08 -7.03 0.97
N ALA A 254 -12.40 -6.93 -0.31
CA ALA A 254 -13.73 -6.90 -0.88
C ALA A 254 -13.77 -7.79 -2.15
N PRO A 255 -13.66 -9.12 -2.00
CA PRO A 255 -13.51 -10.05 -3.12
C PRO A 255 -14.65 -9.96 -4.12
N ASP A 256 -15.89 -9.78 -3.67
CA ASP A 256 -17.06 -9.66 -4.55
C ASP A 256 -16.97 -8.43 -5.46
N LEU A 257 -16.56 -7.29 -4.89
CA LEU A 257 -16.36 -6.07 -5.66
C LEU A 257 -15.19 -6.21 -6.63
N ALA A 258 -14.10 -6.84 -6.21
CA ALA A 258 -12.96 -7.10 -7.09
C ALA A 258 -13.33 -8.06 -8.23
N GLN A 259 -14.13 -9.10 -7.99
CA GLN A 259 -14.64 -10.00 -9.02
C GLN A 259 -15.57 -9.29 -10.02
N GLU A 260 -16.42 -8.37 -9.56
CA GLU A 260 -17.25 -7.54 -10.45
C GLU A 260 -16.37 -6.67 -11.37
N ILE A 261 -15.28 -6.14 -10.83
CA ILE A 261 -14.43 -5.15 -11.48
C ILE A 261 -13.41 -5.80 -12.44
N ALA A 262 -12.79 -6.91 -12.02
CA ALA A 262 -11.69 -7.58 -12.68
C ALA A 262 -11.90 -7.86 -14.19
N PRO A 263 -13.08 -8.32 -14.66
CA PRO A 263 -13.37 -8.52 -16.09
C PRO A 263 -13.24 -7.27 -16.97
N ARG A 264 -13.20 -6.08 -16.36
CA ARG A 264 -12.98 -4.81 -17.04
C ARG A 264 -11.51 -4.40 -17.08
N HIS A 265 -10.70 -4.87 -16.13
CA HIS A 265 -9.26 -4.66 -16.07
C HIS A 265 -8.52 -5.55 -17.08
N TRP A 266 -8.87 -6.85 -17.13
CA TRP A 266 -8.16 -7.86 -17.92
C TRP A 266 -7.93 -7.54 -19.39
N PRO A 267 -8.90 -6.95 -20.13
CA PRO A 267 -8.66 -6.59 -21.53
C PRO A 267 -7.50 -5.60 -21.72
N SER A 268 -7.21 -4.74 -20.73
CA SER A 268 -6.12 -3.76 -20.82
C SER A 268 -4.72 -4.38 -20.69
N ILE A 269 -4.64 -5.60 -20.14
CA ILE A 269 -3.39 -6.34 -19.91
C ILE A 269 -3.37 -7.68 -20.66
N ALA A 270 -4.34 -7.93 -21.55
CA ALA A 270 -4.48 -9.19 -22.27
C ALA A 270 -3.29 -9.51 -23.19
N GLN A 271 -2.51 -8.49 -23.55
CA GLN A 271 -1.26 -8.57 -24.30
C GLN A 271 -0.14 -7.98 -23.43
N PRO A 272 0.42 -8.74 -22.48
CA PRO A 272 1.39 -8.25 -21.50
C PRO A 272 2.62 -7.58 -22.13
N GLU A 273 3.01 -8.01 -23.33
CA GLU A 273 4.11 -7.45 -24.11
C GLU A 273 3.86 -5.99 -24.51
N ARG A 274 2.59 -5.57 -24.64
CA ARG A 274 2.19 -4.20 -25.00
C ARG A 274 2.01 -3.27 -23.79
N VAL A 275 2.03 -3.81 -22.57
CA VAL A 275 1.95 -3.01 -21.33
C VAL A 275 3.32 -2.44 -21.02
N SER A 276 3.47 -1.12 -21.03
CA SER A 276 4.78 -0.46 -20.88
C SER A 276 5.33 -0.46 -19.46
N SER A 277 4.47 -0.65 -18.45
CA SER A 277 4.86 -0.56 -17.03
C SER A 277 4.93 -1.93 -16.39
N THR A 278 6.10 -2.27 -15.84
CA THR A 278 6.32 -3.50 -15.07
C THR A 278 5.45 -3.54 -13.83
N LEU A 279 5.29 -2.42 -13.13
CA LEU A 279 4.42 -2.32 -11.94
C LEU A 279 2.96 -2.67 -12.26
N VAL A 280 2.42 -2.22 -13.40
CA VAL A 280 1.05 -2.58 -13.84
C VAL A 280 0.92 -4.09 -13.96
N LEU A 281 1.90 -4.75 -14.57
CA LEU A 281 1.89 -6.21 -14.75
C LEU A 281 1.99 -6.95 -13.40
N VAL A 282 2.90 -6.56 -12.51
CA VAL A 282 3.08 -7.25 -11.23
C VAL A 282 1.89 -7.04 -10.29
N PHE A 283 1.32 -5.84 -10.20
CA PHE A 283 0.10 -5.63 -9.44
C PHE A 283 -1.07 -6.42 -10.02
N SER A 284 -1.17 -6.50 -11.35
CA SER A 284 -2.19 -7.33 -11.99
C SER A 284 -1.99 -8.82 -11.70
N ALA A 285 -0.75 -9.30 -11.60
CA ALA A 285 -0.45 -10.67 -11.17
C ALA A 285 -0.88 -10.92 -9.71
N LEU A 286 -0.61 -9.97 -8.80
CA LEU A 286 -1.08 -10.04 -7.41
C LEU A 286 -2.61 -10.07 -7.31
N ALA A 287 -3.30 -9.26 -8.12
CA ALA A 287 -4.76 -9.27 -8.21
C ALA A 287 -5.29 -10.63 -8.70
N ALA A 288 -4.68 -11.19 -9.76
CA ALA A 288 -5.04 -12.50 -10.29
C ALA A 288 -4.85 -13.61 -9.24
N LEU A 289 -3.75 -13.60 -8.48
CA LEU A 289 -3.54 -14.53 -7.36
C LEU A 289 -4.64 -14.42 -6.29
N ALA A 290 -4.97 -13.19 -5.88
CA ALA A 290 -6.01 -12.97 -4.88
C ALA A 290 -7.40 -13.44 -5.35
N LEU A 291 -7.64 -13.40 -6.67
CA LEU A 291 -8.86 -13.87 -7.32
C LEU A 291 -8.81 -15.34 -7.75
N LYS A 292 -7.75 -16.08 -7.39
CA LYS A 292 -7.54 -17.50 -7.72
C LYS A 292 -7.47 -17.79 -9.23
N GLU A 293 -6.90 -16.87 -9.99
CA GLU A 293 -6.63 -17.01 -11.43
C GLU A 293 -5.13 -17.33 -11.68
N ASP A 294 -4.70 -18.51 -11.23
CA ASP A 294 -3.27 -18.90 -11.15
C ASP A 294 -2.52 -18.85 -12.49
N GLU A 295 -3.18 -19.26 -13.59
CA GLU A 295 -2.59 -19.20 -14.93
C GLU A 295 -2.30 -17.76 -15.35
N ARG A 296 -3.25 -16.85 -15.11
CA ARG A 296 -3.08 -15.42 -15.41
C ARG A 296 -2.01 -14.79 -14.53
N ALA A 297 -1.98 -15.12 -13.24
CA ALA A 297 -0.94 -14.66 -12.33
C ALA A 297 0.46 -15.07 -12.81
N THR A 298 0.60 -16.32 -13.25
CA THR A 298 1.86 -16.87 -13.77
C THR A 298 2.28 -16.17 -15.06
N GLN A 299 1.35 -15.99 -16.00
CA GLN A 299 1.63 -15.31 -17.27
C GLN A 299 2.08 -13.86 -17.05
N LEU A 300 1.37 -13.12 -16.19
CA LEU A 300 1.66 -11.71 -15.91
C LEU A 300 2.97 -11.52 -15.14
N SER A 301 3.25 -12.37 -14.15
CA SER A 301 4.48 -12.30 -13.37
C SER A 301 5.70 -12.68 -14.20
N ALA A 302 5.60 -13.69 -15.07
CA ALA A 302 6.65 -14.03 -16.01
C ALA A 302 6.93 -12.88 -17.01
N ALA A 303 5.87 -12.27 -17.55
CA ALA A 303 6.00 -11.12 -18.45
C ALA A 303 6.64 -9.91 -17.75
N ALA A 304 6.32 -9.67 -16.48
CA ALA A 304 6.94 -8.62 -15.68
C ALA A 304 8.41 -8.92 -15.36
N ALA A 305 8.74 -10.15 -14.97
CA ALA A 305 10.11 -10.56 -14.66
C ALA A 305 11.05 -10.43 -15.87
N ALA A 306 10.53 -10.61 -17.08
CA ALA A 306 11.30 -10.45 -18.32
C ALA A 306 11.61 -8.98 -18.70
N ARG A 307 11.10 -7.99 -17.95
CA ARG A 307 11.33 -6.57 -18.25
C ARG A 307 12.68 -6.09 -17.71
N PRO A 308 13.35 -5.10 -18.35
CA PRO A 308 14.66 -4.61 -17.91
C PRO A 308 14.68 -3.97 -16.52
N ASP A 309 13.58 -3.34 -16.12
CA ASP A 309 13.37 -2.67 -14.83
C ASP A 309 12.87 -3.63 -13.73
N SER A 310 12.74 -4.94 -14.01
CA SER A 310 12.24 -5.91 -13.03
C SER A 310 13.14 -6.08 -11.80
N GLY A 311 14.43 -5.76 -11.94
CA GLY A 311 15.40 -5.76 -10.85
C GLY A 311 15.37 -4.51 -9.96
N GLU A 312 14.60 -3.49 -10.33
CA GLU A 312 14.42 -2.31 -9.49
C GLU A 312 13.68 -2.66 -8.18
N PRO A 313 13.93 -1.95 -7.07
CA PRO A 313 13.48 -2.37 -5.74
C PRO A 313 11.96 -2.58 -5.64
N TRP A 314 11.18 -1.72 -6.29
CA TRP A 314 9.72 -1.78 -6.21
C TRP A 314 9.13 -2.94 -7.04
N PRO A 315 9.41 -3.08 -8.35
CA PRO A 315 9.04 -4.27 -9.12
C PRO A 315 9.54 -5.58 -8.49
N ARG A 316 10.79 -5.60 -8.02
CA ARG A 316 11.44 -6.77 -7.42
C ARG A 316 10.71 -7.23 -6.15
N ALA A 317 10.39 -6.31 -5.24
CA ALA A 317 9.64 -6.63 -4.03
C ALA A 317 8.25 -7.22 -4.33
N LEU A 318 7.56 -6.65 -5.32
CA LEU A 318 6.24 -7.13 -5.74
C LEU A 318 6.29 -8.50 -6.43
N LEU A 319 7.31 -8.77 -7.25
CA LEU A 319 7.53 -10.09 -7.87
C LEU A 319 7.80 -11.15 -6.82
N ALA A 320 8.62 -10.83 -5.81
CA ALA A 320 8.85 -11.70 -4.67
C ALA A 320 7.56 -11.92 -3.85
N LEU A 321 6.70 -10.91 -3.69
CA LEU A 321 5.38 -11.06 -3.06
C LEU A 321 4.47 -12.02 -3.84
N VAL A 322 4.49 -11.99 -5.17
CA VAL A 322 3.79 -12.98 -6.01
C VAL A 322 4.33 -14.39 -5.72
N ALA A 323 5.65 -14.55 -5.66
CA ALA A 323 6.28 -15.84 -5.35
C ALA A 323 5.96 -16.35 -3.94
N CYS A 324 5.72 -15.46 -2.97
CA CYS A 324 5.23 -15.80 -1.64
C CYS A 324 3.72 -16.15 -1.59
N GLY A 325 3.02 -16.16 -2.73
CA GLY A 325 1.59 -16.46 -2.81
C GLY A 325 0.66 -15.25 -2.71
N GLY A 326 1.19 -14.03 -2.79
CA GLY A 326 0.44 -12.77 -2.90
C GLY A 326 0.14 -12.07 -1.57
N MET A 327 -0.73 -11.05 -1.63
CA MET A 327 -1.14 -10.23 -0.48
C MET A 327 -2.34 -10.86 0.25
N ARG A 328 -2.17 -12.05 0.82
CA ARG A 328 -3.28 -12.77 1.48
C ARG A 328 -3.65 -12.09 2.80
N SER A 329 -4.97 -11.89 3.03
CA SER A 329 -5.47 -11.60 4.37
C SER A 329 -5.21 -12.82 5.25
N PRO A 330 -4.87 -12.63 6.54
CA PRO A 330 -4.93 -13.72 7.51
C PRO A 330 -6.33 -14.36 7.55
#